data_AF-A0A2Z5JDR3-F1
#
_entry.id   AF-A0A2Z5JDR3-F1
#
_cell.length_a   1.000
_cell.length_b   1.000
_cell.length_c   1.000
_cell.angle_alpha   90.00
_cell.angle_beta   90.00
_cell.angle_gamma   90.00
#
_symmetry.space_group_name_H-M   'P 1'
#
loop_
_entity.id
_entity.type
_entity.pdbx_description
1 polymer ?
#
loop_
_entity_poly.entity_id
_entity_poly.type
_entity_poly.pdbx_seq_one_letter_code
_entity_poly.pdbx_strand_id
1 'polypeptide(L)'
;MSDETRSDTYAELAALGPYGVHPGHALITMVEPHPGHEYAYNRWYEDDHYYAGAMAMPWMFAGRRWVATRELRELRYPEKSAVAQPVGAGCYLSTYWVTDGRYDDHMKWTVGINKRLNRDGRVYQDRTHVFTSFQDHEATVYRDGAAGPRDFHALDHPYRGLVLQVIDAKGAEQRAELLEWLRSRHLPKRLGGSPAAVVTVFRPTPLPGDRMTYVKQVEGVDTRLTLLWFLQEDPRDCWDAHFTGLDAMVEESGLGRVELVAPFIPTVPGTDLYVDQLR
;
A
#
# COMPACT_ATOMS: atom_id res chain seq x y z
N MET A 1 -13.18 31.85 -19.35
CA MET A 1 -13.78 30.52 -19.12
C MET A 1 -14.58 30.66 -17.83
N SER A 2 -15.88 30.37 -17.83
CA SER A 2 -16.62 30.32 -16.57
C SER A 2 -16.11 29.10 -15.81
N ASP A 3 -15.59 29.30 -14.60
CA ASP A 3 -15.34 28.20 -13.67
C ASP A 3 -16.69 27.65 -13.22
N GLU A 4 -17.30 26.79 -14.05
CA GLU A 4 -18.50 26.05 -13.68
C GLU A 4 -18.14 25.07 -12.55
N THR A 5 -18.45 25.46 -11.31
CA THR A 5 -18.41 24.55 -10.17
C THR A 5 -19.80 23.99 -9.90
N ARG A 6 -19.87 22.78 -9.32
CA ARG A 6 -21.12 22.15 -8.87
C ARG A 6 -21.19 22.12 -7.35
N SER A 7 -20.97 23.26 -6.71
CA SER A 7 -20.79 23.38 -5.26
C SER A 7 -21.97 22.76 -4.47
N ASP A 8 -23.20 22.98 -4.91
CA ASP A 8 -24.38 22.43 -4.24
C ASP A 8 -24.41 20.90 -4.25
N THR A 9 -24.01 20.27 -5.36
CA THR A 9 -23.91 18.81 -5.46
C THR A 9 -22.89 18.23 -4.47
N TYR A 10 -21.80 18.94 -4.17
CA TYR A 10 -20.85 18.46 -3.15
C TYR A 10 -21.48 18.41 -1.76
N ALA A 11 -22.33 19.38 -1.41
CA ALA A 11 -23.03 19.37 -0.13
C ALA A 11 -23.99 18.18 -0.02
N GLU A 12 -24.72 17.87 -1.09
CA GLU A 12 -25.61 16.69 -1.16
C GLU A 12 -24.82 15.38 -1.01
N LEU A 13 -23.70 15.24 -1.73
CA LEU A 13 -22.86 14.04 -1.67
C LEU A 13 -22.26 13.82 -0.27
N ALA A 14 -21.83 14.89 0.40
CA ALA A 14 -21.25 14.82 1.73
C ALA A 14 -22.28 14.43 2.81
N ALA A 15 -23.57 14.68 2.60
CA ALA A 15 -24.62 14.44 3.57
C ALA A 15 -25.15 12.98 3.60
N LEU A 16 -24.72 12.13 2.66
CA LEU A 16 -25.27 10.78 2.46
C LEU A 16 -24.20 9.72 2.58
N GLY A 17 -24.51 8.60 3.24
CA GLY A 17 -23.66 7.40 3.30
C GLY A 17 -22.65 7.37 4.45
N PRO A 18 -21.78 6.35 4.51
CA PRO A 18 -20.81 6.18 5.59
C PRO A 18 -19.82 7.34 5.71
N TYR A 19 -19.50 7.77 6.94
CA TYR A 19 -18.51 8.82 7.22
C TYR A 19 -17.66 8.45 8.45
N GLY A 20 -17.13 7.23 8.43
CA GLY A 20 -16.28 6.71 9.49
C GLY A 20 -14.80 7.02 9.27
N VAL A 21 -14.00 6.79 10.30
CA VAL A 21 -12.53 6.90 10.23
C VAL A 21 -11.85 5.57 9.93
N HIS A 22 -12.59 4.46 9.90
CA HIS A 22 -12.03 3.15 9.66
C HIS A 22 -11.56 3.01 8.21
N PRO A 23 -10.32 2.52 7.96
CA PRO A 23 -9.88 2.15 6.63
C PRO A 23 -10.67 0.92 6.17
N GLY A 24 -11.65 1.08 5.29
CA GLY A 24 -12.32 -0.07 4.68
C GLY A 24 -11.59 -0.59 3.46
N HIS A 25 -10.82 0.28 2.79
CA HIS A 25 -9.98 -0.12 1.66
C HIS A 25 -8.67 0.66 1.66
N ALA A 26 -7.72 0.14 0.89
CA ALA A 26 -6.44 0.80 0.64
C ALA A 26 -6.11 0.85 -0.85
N LEU A 27 -5.48 1.94 -1.31
CA LEU A 27 -4.67 1.91 -2.53
C LEU A 27 -3.23 1.67 -2.12
N ILE A 28 -2.65 0.56 -2.60
CA ILE A 28 -1.25 0.21 -2.35
C ILE A 28 -0.55 0.15 -3.71
N THR A 29 0.41 1.05 -3.92
CA THR A 29 1.13 1.20 -5.20
C THR A 29 2.64 1.17 -5.00
N MET A 30 3.28 0.09 -5.44
CA MET A 30 4.72 -0.09 -5.50
C MET A 30 5.20 0.14 -6.94
N VAL A 31 6.13 1.08 -7.12
CA VAL A 31 6.55 1.60 -8.41
C VAL A 31 8.07 1.62 -8.53
N GLU A 32 8.55 1.26 -9.71
CA GLU A 32 9.94 1.39 -10.14
C GLU A 32 10.04 2.46 -11.23
N PRO A 33 10.61 3.64 -10.96
CA PRO A 33 10.99 4.59 -12.01
C PRO A 33 11.99 3.94 -12.96
N HIS A 34 11.95 4.29 -14.24
CA HIS A 34 12.96 3.81 -15.18
C HIS A 34 14.34 4.42 -14.84
N PRO A 35 15.46 3.73 -15.13
CA PRO A 35 16.80 4.25 -14.83
C PRO A 35 17.01 5.67 -15.37
N GLY A 36 17.42 6.61 -14.52
CA GLY A 36 17.62 8.03 -14.86
C GLY A 36 16.38 8.91 -14.69
N HIS A 37 15.23 8.33 -14.33
CA HIS A 37 13.95 9.02 -14.14
C HIS A 37 13.54 9.13 -12.67
N GLU A 38 14.42 8.75 -11.73
CA GLU A 38 14.10 8.66 -10.30
C GLU A 38 13.73 10.02 -9.71
N TYR A 39 14.55 11.04 -9.99
CA TYR A 39 14.32 12.41 -9.55
C TYR A 39 13.01 12.97 -10.12
N ALA A 40 12.83 12.88 -11.44
CA ALA A 40 11.67 13.42 -12.13
C ALA A 40 10.37 12.72 -11.70
N TYR A 41 10.40 11.40 -11.51
CA TYR A 41 9.30 10.66 -10.90
C TYR A 41 9.03 11.14 -9.47
N ASN A 42 10.07 11.31 -8.64
CA ASN A 42 9.90 11.76 -7.26
C ASN A 42 9.22 13.14 -7.20
N ARG A 43 9.71 14.11 -7.98
CA ARG A 43 9.14 15.46 -8.05
C ARG A 43 7.71 15.45 -8.58
N TRP A 44 7.44 14.74 -9.66
CA TRP A 44 6.07 14.61 -10.17
C TRP A 44 5.13 14.01 -9.14
N TYR A 45 5.58 12.98 -8.41
CA TYR A 45 4.74 12.30 -7.44
C TYR A 45 4.50 13.18 -6.20
N GLU A 46 5.55 13.77 -5.60
CA GLU A 46 5.43 14.69 -4.46
C GLU A 46 4.60 15.93 -4.81
N ASP A 47 4.93 16.61 -5.92
CA ASP A 47 4.44 17.96 -6.19
C ASP A 47 3.06 17.96 -6.85
N ASP A 48 2.66 16.85 -7.48
CA ASP A 48 1.40 16.76 -8.20
C ASP A 48 0.60 15.49 -7.89
N HIS A 49 1.13 14.32 -8.27
CA HIS A 49 0.32 13.11 -8.33
C HIS A 49 -0.21 12.66 -6.97
N TYR A 50 0.57 12.80 -5.91
CA TYR A 50 0.15 12.46 -4.56
C TYR A 50 -1.11 13.25 -4.13
N TYR A 51 -1.22 14.51 -4.55
CA TYR A 51 -2.35 15.36 -4.22
C TYR A 51 -3.46 15.25 -5.26
N ALA A 52 -3.20 15.67 -6.50
CA ALA A 52 -4.23 15.74 -7.54
C ALA A 52 -4.69 14.37 -8.04
N GLY A 53 -3.80 13.38 -7.98
CA GLY A 53 -4.05 12.00 -8.39
C GLY A 53 -4.36 11.05 -7.23
N ALA A 54 -4.55 11.55 -6.00
CA ALA A 54 -4.93 10.75 -4.83
C ALA A 54 -5.59 11.57 -3.72
N MET A 55 -4.84 12.35 -2.92
CA MET A 55 -5.35 12.95 -1.68
C MET A 55 -6.47 13.99 -1.86
N ALA A 56 -6.60 14.62 -3.02
CA ALA A 56 -7.70 15.52 -3.34
C ALA A 56 -9.00 14.79 -3.73
N MET A 57 -8.95 13.46 -3.87
CA MET A 57 -10.12 12.66 -4.19
C MET A 57 -11.00 12.43 -2.94
N PRO A 58 -12.33 12.47 -3.08
CA PRO A 58 -13.24 12.12 -2.01
C PRO A 58 -12.94 10.74 -1.42
N TRP A 59 -13.16 10.63 -0.11
CA TRP A 59 -13.06 9.41 0.69
C TRP A 59 -11.65 8.85 0.92
N MET A 60 -10.63 9.38 0.26
CA MET A 60 -9.23 9.06 0.55
C MET A 60 -8.70 9.99 1.65
N PHE A 61 -8.79 9.55 2.90
CA PHE A 61 -8.60 10.47 4.05
C PHE A 61 -7.17 10.52 4.60
N ALA A 62 -6.34 9.52 4.28
CA ALA A 62 -4.95 9.49 4.69
C ALA A 62 -4.07 8.87 3.60
N GLY A 63 -2.82 9.32 3.52
CA GLY A 63 -1.84 8.83 2.58
C GLY A 63 -0.45 8.86 3.19
N ARG A 64 0.45 8.01 2.69
CA ARG A 64 1.88 8.12 2.95
C ARG A 64 2.70 7.52 1.83
N ARG A 65 3.87 8.13 1.61
CA ARG A 65 4.90 7.63 0.71
C ARG A 65 6.07 7.03 1.48
N TRP A 66 6.62 5.99 0.90
CA TRP A 66 7.73 5.22 1.42
C TRP A 66 8.72 4.95 0.29
N VAL A 67 9.97 4.74 0.68
CA VAL A 67 11.08 4.48 -0.23
C VAL A 67 11.92 3.33 0.30
N ALA A 68 12.41 2.50 -0.61
CA ALA A 68 13.41 1.49 -0.34
C ALA A 68 14.68 1.88 -1.09
N THR A 69 15.70 2.31 -0.34
CA THR A 69 17.06 2.47 -0.84
C THR A 69 17.58 1.15 -1.39
N ARG A 70 18.70 1.17 -2.12
CA ARG A 70 19.35 -0.06 -2.59
C ARG A 70 19.57 -1.08 -1.46
N GLU A 71 20.09 -0.64 -0.32
CA GLU A 71 20.30 -1.47 0.88
C GLU A 71 18.99 -2.16 1.35
N LEU A 72 17.90 -1.40 1.45
CA LEU A 72 16.59 -1.97 1.83
C LEU A 72 16.05 -2.96 0.80
N ARG A 73 16.35 -2.75 -0.49
CA ARG A 73 15.92 -3.66 -1.58
C ARG A 73 16.70 -4.96 -1.57
N GLU A 74 17.95 -4.96 -1.09
CA GLU A 74 18.78 -6.17 -0.94
C GLU A 74 18.28 -7.10 0.18
N LEU A 75 17.50 -6.58 1.14
CA LEU A 75 16.87 -7.38 2.20
C LEU A 75 15.67 -8.21 1.73
N ARG A 76 15.14 -7.95 0.53
CA ARG A 76 13.86 -8.50 0.07
C ARG A 76 13.95 -9.97 -0.29
N TYR A 77 12.87 -10.69 0.00
CA TYR A 77 12.75 -12.11 -0.31
C TYR A 77 11.28 -12.50 -0.55
N PRO A 78 11.00 -13.69 -1.12
CA PRO A 78 11.94 -14.65 -1.70
C PRO A 78 12.55 -14.15 -3.02
N GLU A 79 13.71 -14.68 -3.41
CA GLU A 79 14.39 -14.35 -4.68
C GLU A 79 13.44 -14.48 -5.90
N LYS A 80 12.60 -15.53 -5.89
CA LYS A 80 11.57 -15.78 -6.90
C LYS A 80 10.20 -15.36 -6.38
N SER A 81 9.78 -14.17 -6.79
CA SER A 81 8.52 -13.53 -6.41
C SER A 81 7.56 -13.43 -7.60
N ALA A 82 6.28 -13.73 -7.39
CA ALA A 82 5.21 -13.44 -8.34
C ALA A 82 4.74 -11.97 -8.29
N VAL A 83 5.30 -11.15 -7.39
CA VAL A 83 4.95 -9.73 -7.21
C VAL A 83 6.02 -8.82 -7.81
N ALA A 84 7.30 -9.12 -7.61
CA ALA A 84 8.41 -8.30 -8.09
C ALA A 84 9.48 -9.15 -8.79
N GLN A 85 9.76 -8.84 -10.06
CA GLN A 85 10.76 -9.55 -10.87
C GLN A 85 11.68 -8.52 -11.57
N PRO A 86 12.94 -8.37 -11.12
CA PRO A 86 13.58 -9.03 -9.96
C PRO A 86 12.93 -8.62 -8.62
N VAL A 87 13.18 -9.38 -7.54
CA VAL A 87 12.57 -9.12 -6.20
C VAL A 87 12.90 -7.71 -5.66
N GLY A 88 14.03 -7.15 -6.07
CA GLY A 88 14.43 -5.77 -5.75
C GLY A 88 13.63 -4.69 -6.48
N ALA A 89 12.77 -5.01 -7.44
CA ALA A 89 11.99 -4.01 -8.19
C ALA A 89 10.96 -3.31 -7.31
N GLY A 90 10.78 -2.01 -7.53
CA GLY A 90 9.78 -1.19 -6.85
C GLY A 90 10.39 -0.45 -5.67
N CYS A 91 11.14 0.62 -5.96
CA CYS A 91 11.82 1.42 -4.94
C CYS A 91 10.92 2.42 -4.23
N TYR A 92 9.74 2.75 -4.77
CA TYR A 92 8.74 3.57 -4.09
C TYR A 92 7.49 2.78 -3.76
N LEU A 93 6.89 3.06 -2.62
CA LEU A 93 5.58 2.57 -2.22
C LEU A 93 4.73 3.76 -1.78
N SER A 94 3.49 3.84 -2.25
CA SER A 94 2.50 4.76 -1.69
C SER A 94 1.30 3.97 -1.18
N THR A 95 0.82 4.35 -0.01
CA THR A 95 -0.28 3.72 0.71
C THR A 95 -1.31 4.78 1.02
N TYR A 96 -2.58 4.50 0.76
CA TYR A 96 -3.69 5.42 1.00
C TYR A 96 -4.87 4.71 1.62
N TRP A 97 -5.54 5.35 2.58
CA TRP A 97 -6.77 4.84 3.20
C TRP A 97 -7.99 5.43 2.54
N VAL A 98 -8.95 4.55 2.23
CA VAL A 98 -10.29 4.92 1.76
C VAL A 98 -11.30 4.58 2.85
N THR A 99 -12.19 5.52 3.13
CA THR A 99 -13.26 5.35 4.12
C THR A 99 -14.09 4.09 3.85
N ASP A 100 -14.39 3.36 4.92
CA ASP A 100 -15.24 2.18 4.84
C ASP A 100 -16.62 2.46 4.22
N GLY A 101 -17.06 1.55 3.35
CA GLY A 101 -18.30 1.67 2.57
C GLY A 101 -18.29 2.75 1.48
N ARG A 102 -17.13 3.34 1.13
CA ARG A 102 -17.01 4.39 0.10
C ARG A 102 -16.21 4.02 -1.14
N TYR A 103 -15.78 2.76 -1.25
CA TYR A 103 -14.96 2.32 -2.37
C TYR A 103 -15.56 2.61 -3.74
N ASP A 104 -16.83 2.26 -3.97
CA ASP A 104 -17.46 2.44 -5.28
C ASP A 104 -17.54 3.92 -5.69
N ASP A 105 -17.83 4.81 -4.74
CA ASP A 105 -17.86 6.25 -4.97
C ASP A 105 -16.46 6.79 -5.27
N HIS A 106 -15.47 6.36 -4.48
CA HIS A 106 -14.07 6.69 -4.69
C HIS A 106 -13.56 6.21 -6.05
N MET A 107 -13.96 5.00 -6.49
CA MET A 107 -13.55 4.44 -7.78
C MET A 107 -14.12 5.21 -8.96
N LYS A 108 -15.40 5.61 -8.92
CA LYS A 108 -16.00 6.48 -9.95
C LYS A 108 -15.23 7.79 -10.07
N TRP A 109 -14.87 8.39 -8.94
CA TRP A 109 -14.07 9.62 -8.92
C TRP A 109 -12.67 9.40 -9.51
N THR A 110 -11.99 8.34 -9.06
CA THR A 110 -10.64 7.95 -9.49
C THR A 110 -10.54 7.80 -11.00
N VAL A 111 -11.51 7.13 -11.62
CA VAL A 111 -11.55 6.97 -13.08
C VAL A 111 -11.70 8.33 -13.77
N GLY A 112 -12.61 9.18 -13.29
CA GLY A 112 -12.85 10.50 -13.86
C GLY A 112 -11.62 11.41 -13.80
N ILE A 113 -10.98 11.52 -12.63
CA ILE A 113 -9.80 12.38 -12.45
C ILE A 113 -8.59 11.84 -13.21
N ASN A 114 -8.37 10.53 -13.26
CA ASN A 114 -7.26 9.96 -14.03
C ASN A 114 -7.42 10.19 -15.54
N LYS A 115 -8.64 10.09 -16.09
CA LYS A 115 -8.92 10.45 -17.50
C LYS A 115 -8.56 11.91 -17.77
N ARG A 116 -8.92 12.82 -16.84
CA ARG A 116 -8.56 14.24 -16.92
C ARG A 116 -7.05 14.47 -16.84
N LEU A 117 -6.38 13.92 -15.83
CA LEU A 117 -4.93 14.08 -15.65
C LEU A 117 -4.13 13.56 -16.85
N ASN A 118 -4.55 12.44 -17.45
CA ASN A 118 -3.94 11.93 -18.68
C ASN A 118 -4.12 12.92 -19.85
N ARG A 119 -5.35 13.40 -20.08
CA ARG A 119 -5.62 14.39 -21.13
C ARG A 119 -4.81 15.68 -20.93
N ASP A 120 -4.65 16.11 -19.68
CA ASP A 120 -3.95 17.33 -19.31
C ASP A 120 -2.41 17.13 -19.27
N GLY A 121 -1.89 15.95 -19.66
CA GLY A 121 -0.45 15.67 -19.73
C GLY A 121 0.25 15.53 -18.37
N ARG A 122 -0.51 15.27 -17.30
CA ARG A 122 -0.05 15.25 -15.90
C ARG A 122 0.25 13.85 -15.37
N VAL A 123 0.50 12.88 -16.26
CA VAL A 123 0.85 11.50 -15.88
C VAL A 123 2.24 11.17 -16.38
N TYR A 124 3.15 10.86 -15.44
CA TYR A 124 4.56 10.64 -15.71
C TYR A 124 4.87 9.20 -16.16
N GLN A 125 5.06 8.96 -17.45
CA GLN A 125 5.04 7.59 -18.00
C GLN A 125 6.32 6.76 -17.80
N ASP A 126 7.47 7.37 -17.47
CA ASP A 126 8.75 6.67 -17.33
C ASP A 126 8.87 5.94 -15.98
N ARG A 127 7.94 5.00 -15.76
CA ARG A 127 7.79 4.20 -14.56
C ARG A 127 7.14 2.86 -14.88
N THR A 128 7.39 1.88 -14.03
CA THR A 128 6.73 0.58 -14.03
C THR A 128 5.97 0.42 -12.72
N HIS A 129 4.66 0.15 -12.82
CA HIS A 129 3.88 -0.34 -11.68
C HIS A 129 4.29 -1.79 -11.42
N VAL A 130 4.97 -2.04 -10.30
CA VAL A 130 5.38 -3.39 -9.89
C VAL A 130 4.22 -4.08 -9.20
N PHE A 131 3.53 -3.38 -8.32
CA PHE A 131 2.35 -3.85 -7.62
C PHE A 131 1.39 -2.68 -7.41
N THR A 132 0.19 -2.70 -7.97
CA THR A 132 -0.75 -1.58 -7.80
C THR A 132 -2.17 -2.07 -7.80
N SER A 133 -2.81 -2.01 -6.64
CA SER A 133 -4.19 -2.42 -6.47
C SER A 133 -4.88 -1.60 -5.41
N PHE A 134 -6.18 -1.41 -5.62
CA PHE A 134 -7.07 -1.22 -4.49
C PHE A 134 -7.28 -2.56 -3.78
N GLN A 135 -7.45 -2.51 -2.46
CA GLN A 135 -7.55 -3.70 -1.64
C GLN A 135 -8.57 -3.51 -0.52
N ASP A 136 -9.37 -4.53 -0.25
CA ASP A 136 -10.33 -4.55 0.85
C ASP A 136 -9.58 -4.78 2.16
N HIS A 137 -9.94 -4.04 3.21
CA HIS A 137 -9.46 -4.28 4.55
C HIS A 137 -10.09 -5.58 5.10
N GLU A 138 -9.26 -6.46 5.64
CA GLU A 138 -9.68 -7.76 6.17
C GLU A 138 -9.47 -7.87 7.68
N ALA A 139 -8.38 -7.28 8.20
CA ALA A 139 -8.10 -7.25 9.63
C ALA A 139 -7.07 -6.18 10.01
N THR A 140 -7.11 -5.74 11.27
CA THR A 140 -5.99 -5.06 11.92
C THR A 140 -5.61 -5.79 13.19
N VAL A 141 -4.32 -6.06 13.40
CA VAL A 141 -3.79 -6.60 14.64
C VAL A 141 -2.88 -5.55 15.30
N TYR A 142 -3.17 -5.27 16.57
CA TYR A 142 -2.48 -4.27 17.37
C TYR A 142 -1.57 -4.94 18.38
N ARG A 143 -0.29 -4.53 18.45
CA ARG A 143 0.61 -4.98 19.50
C ARG A 143 0.13 -4.55 20.88
N ASP A 144 -0.23 -3.27 21.00
CA ASP A 144 -0.53 -2.62 22.28
C ASP A 144 -2.04 -2.44 22.53
N GLY A 145 -2.87 -3.15 21.77
CA GLY A 145 -4.33 -3.06 21.86
C GLY A 145 -4.84 -1.62 21.75
N ALA A 146 -5.52 -1.13 22.79
CA ALA A 146 -6.08 0.22 22.82
C ALA A 146 -5.10 1.32 23.28
N ALA A 147 -3.94 0.95 23.81
CA ALA A 147 -2.95 1.91 24.33
C ALA A 147 -2.03 2.47 23.24
N GLY A 148 -1.99 1.84 22.06
CA GLY A 148 -1.15 2.24 20.93
C GLY A 148 -1.90 2.96 19.80
N PRO A 149 -1.19 3.30 18.71
CA PRO A 149 -1.81 3.84 17.50
C PRO A 149 -2.86 2.88 16.90
N ARG A 150 -3.90 3.43 16.28
CA ARG A 150 -4.94 2.68 15.58
C ARG A 150 -4.64 2.64 14.07
N ASP A 151 -5.30 1.77 13.31
CA ASP A 151 -5.15 1.69 11.85
C ASP A 151 -5.40 3.02 11.14
N PHE A 152 -6.41 3.77 11.57
CA PHE A 152 -6.71 5.09 11.04
C PHE A 152 -5.66 6.16 11.39
N HIS A 153 -4.78 5.92 12.36
CA HIS A 153 -3.61 6.76 12.62
C HIS A 153 -2.37 6.32 11.83
N ALA A 154 -2.40 5.16 11.15
CA ALA A 154 -1.18 4.46 10.78
C ALA A 154 -0.33 5.20 9.72
N LEU A 155 -0.96 6.02 8.88
CA LEU A 155 -0.25 6.80 7.87
C LEU A 155 0.27 8.15 8.41
N ASP A 156 -0.33 8.69 9.47
CA ASP A 156 0.11 9.94 10.11
C ASP A 156 1.13 9.72 11.23
N HIS A 157 1.00 8.62 11.97
CA HIS A 157 1.89 8.30 13.08
C HIS A 157 3.33 8.18 12.58
N PRO A 158 4.35 8.74 13.26
CA PRO A 158 5.72 8.84 12.76
C PRO A 158 6.49 7.52 12.83
N TYR A 159 5.93 6.45 12.26
CA TYR A 159 6.61 5.19 12.05
C TYR A 159 7.88 5.40 11.24
N ARG A 160 8.97 4.77 11.68
CA ARG A 160 10.29 4.85 11.05
C ARG A 160 10.48 3.83 9.94
N GLY A 161 9.58 2.85 9.83
CA GLY A 161 9.61 1.84 8.81
C GLY A 161 8.24 1.25 8.48
N LEU A 162 8.19 0.60 7.33
CA LEU A 162 7.06 -0.19 6.87
C LEU A 162 7.60 -1.47 6.23
N VAL A 163 7.00 -2.62 6.54
CA VAL A 163 7.25 -3.86 5.78
C VAL A 163 5.98 -4.25 5.04
N LEU A 164 6.09 -4.35 3.72
CA LEU A 164 5.08 -4.95 2.85
C LEU A 164 5.33 -6.46 2.80
N GLN A 165 4.35 -7.26 3.22
CA GLN A 165 4.37 -8.70 3.03
C GLN A 165 3.21 -9.13 2.16
N VAL A 166 3.44 -9.97 1.15
CA VAL A 166 2.40 -10.57 0.31
C VAL A 166 2.46 -12.08 0.47
N ILE A 167 1.31 -12.68 0.80
CA ILE A 167 1.16 -14.13 0.95
C ILE A 167 0.11 -14.60 -0.07
N ASP A 168 0.43 -15.64 -0.83
CA ASP A 168 -0.46 -16.28 -1.79
C ASP A 168 -0.97 -17.62 -1.24
N ALA A 169 -2.28 -17.73 -1.04
CA ALA A 169 -2.92 -18.98 -0.64
C ALA A 169 -3.21 -19.85 -1.88
N LYS A 170 -3.52 -21.14 -1.68
CA LYS A 170 -3.83 -22.05 -2.79
C LYS A 170 -5.20 -21.80 -3.44
N GLY A 171 -6.06 -21.03 -2.78
CA GLY A 171 -7.44 -20.78 -3.20
C GLY A 171 -8.14 -19.82 -2.24
N ALA A 172 -9.34 -19.38 -2.61
CA ALA A 172 -10.11 -18.42 -1.83
C ALA A 172 -10.52 -18.95 -0.44
N GLU A 173 -10.78 -20.26 -0.32
CA GLU A 173 -11.07 -20.91 0.96
C GLU A 173 -9.83 -20.93 1.86
N GLN A 174 -8.68 -21.35 1.33
CA GLN A 174 -7.41 -21.37 2.08
C GLN A 174 -6.96 -19.96 2.46
N ARG A 175 -7.28 -18.95 1.66
CA ARG A 175 -7.04 -17.54 2.00
C ARG A 175 -7.83 -17.12 3.25
N ALA A 176 -9.06 -17.60 3.41
CA ALA A 176 -9.84 -17.33 4.61
C ALA A 176 -9.26 -18.04 5.84
N GLU A 177 -8.80 -19.29 5.70
CA GLU A 177 -8.08 -20.01 6.75
C GLU A 177 -6.77 -19.32 7.13
N LEU A 178 -6.01 -18.85 6.13
CA LEU A 178 -4.80 -18.06 6.30
C LEU A 178 -5.08 -16.77 7.08
N LEU A 179 -6.12 -16.01 6.71
CA LEU A 179 -6.52 -14.79 7.40
C LEU A 179 -6.83 -15.06 8.87
N GLU A 180 -7.58 -16.12 9.17
CA GLU A 180 -7.91 -16.50 10.54
C GLU A 180 -6.65 -16.89 11.32
N TRP A 181 -5.78 -17.72 10.75
CA TRP A 181 -4.50 -18.10 11.37
C TRP A 181 -3.59 -16.87 11.63
N LEU A 182 -3.52 -15.94 10.68
CA LEU A 182 -2.79 -14.68 10.82
C LEU A 182 -3.32 -13.90 12.02
N ARG A 183 -4.64 -13.67 12.07
CA ARG A 183 -5.29 -12.83 13.07
C ARG A 183 -5.28 -13.42 14.47
N SER A 184 -5.56 -14.72 14.63
CA SER A 184 -5.75 -15.33 15.95
C SER A 184 -4.50 -15.96 16.54
N ARG A 185 -3.47 -16.28 15.73
CA ARG A 185 -2.26 -16.96 16.22
C ARG A 185 -0.97 -16.28 15.80
N HIS A 186 -0.73 -16.13 14.50
CA HIS A 186 0.59 -15.75 14.00
C HIS A 186 0.95 -14.30 14.38
N LEU A 187 0.11 -13.33 14.01
CA LEU A 187 0.38 -11.91 14.25
C LEU A 187 0.41 -11.56 15.74
N PRO A 188 -0.55 -11.98 16.59
CA PRO A 188 -0.47 -11.69 18.03
C PRO A 188 0.83 -12.19 18.67
N LYS A 189 1.31 -13.38 18.30
CA LYS A 189 2.56 -13.94 18.80
C LYS A 189 3.77 -13.14 18.30
N ARG A 190 3.79 -12.77 17.00
CA ARG A 190 4.93 -12.04 16.40
C ARG A 190 5.02 -10.60 16.88
N LEU A 191 3.88 -9.96 17.15
CA LEU A 191 3.88 -8.56 17.56
C LEU A 191 4.39 -8.35 18.98
N GLY A 192 4.18 -9.31 19.87
CA GLY A 192 4.65 -9.25 21.26
C GLY A 192 6.16 -8.95 21.35
N GLY A 193 6.50 -7.76 21.85
CA GLY A 193 7.89 -7.31 21.99
C GLY A 193 8.60 -6.92 20.69
N SER A 194 7.92 -6.91 19.54
CA SER A 194 8.51 -6.48 18.26
C SER A 194 8.42 -4.96 18.06
N PRO A 195 9.22 -4.36 17.16
CA PRO A 195 9.09 -2.95 16.81
C PRO A 195 7.85 -2.64 15.95
N ALA A 196 7.13 -3.65 15.46
CA ALA A 196 5.88 -3.46 14.73
C ALA A 196 4.74 -3.18 15.71
N ALA A 197 4.15 -1.99 15.64
CA ALA A 197 3.05 -1.61 16.53
C ALA A 197 1.67 -2.05 16.00
N VAL A 198 1.52 -2.04 14.67
CA VAL A 198 0.26 -2.34 13.97
C VAL A 198 0.55 -3.14 12.71
N VAL A 199 -0.29 -4.14 12.43
CA VAL A 199 -0.33 -4.84 11.15
C VAL A 199 -1.74 -4.75 10.58
N THR A 200 -1.88 -4.17 9.40
CA THR A 200 -3.13 -4.18 8.64
C THR A 200 -3.05 -5.23 7.54
N VAL A 201 -4.10 -6.03 7.39
CA VAL A 201 -4.22 -7.11 6.41
C VAL A 201 -5.28 -6.70 5.39
N PHE A 202 -4.94 -6.83 4.13
CA PHE A 202 -5.78 -6.49 3.00
C PHE A 202 -5.87 -7.63 2.00
N ARG A 203 -6.94 -7.63 1.21
CA ARG A 203 -7.12 -8.52 0.06
C ARG A 203 -7.25 -7.68 -1.23
N PRO A 204 -6.46 -7.96 -2.28
CA PRO A 204 -6.59 -7.20 -3.53
C PRO A 204 -8.00 -7.29 -4.12
N THR A 205 -8.48 -6.18 -4.68
CA THR A 205 -9.73 -6.14 -5.45
C THR A 205 -9.43 -6.11 -6.94
N PRO A 206 -10.33 -6.66 -7.77
CA PRO A 206 -10.21 -6.48 -9.20
C PRO A 206 -10.46 -5.01 -9.56
N LEU A 207 -9.58 -4.44 -10.37
CA LEU A 207 -9.79 -3.08 -10.88
C LEU A 207 -10.97 -3.05 -11.88
N PRO A 208 -11.75 -1.96 -11.95
CA PRO A 208 -12.83 -1.79 -12.91
C PRO A 208 -12.38 -1.99 -14.36
N GLY A 209 -13.30 -2.46 -15.21
CA GLY A 209 -13.03 -2.73 -16.62
C GLY A 209 -12.66 -1.48 -17.44
N ASP A 210 -13.06 -0.30 -16.98
CA ASP A 210 -12.77 0.99 -17.62
C ASP A 210 -11.57 1.75 -17.01
N ARG A 211 -10.71 1.02 -16.29
CA ARG A 211 -9.42 1.54 -15.79
C ARG A 211 -8.49 1.99 -16.92
N MET A 212 -7.46 2.76 -16.57
CA MET A 212 -6.43 3.18 -17.51
C MET A 212 -5.63 1.99 -18.05
N THR A 213 -5.38 1.97 -19.36
CA THR A 213 -4.81 0.83 -20.10
C THR A 213 -3.36 0.49 -19.71
N TYR A 214 -2.60 1.45 -19.19
CA TYR A 214 -1.24 1.24 -18.70
C TYR A 214 -1.21 0.58 -17.30
N VAL A 215 -2.35 0.45 -16.63
CA VAL A 215 -2.46 -0.23 -15.33
C VAL A 215 -2.86 -1.69 -15.56
N LYS A 216 -1.93 -2.61 -15.26
CA LYS A 216 -2.20 -4.05 -15.33
C LYS A 216 -3.14 -4.47 -14.20
N GLN A 217 -3.94 -5.51 -14.46
CA GLN A 217 -4.65 -6.20 -13.38
C GLN A 217 -3.60 -6.80 -12.44
N VAL A 218 -3.81 -6.70 -11.12
CA VAL A 218 -3.02 -7.49 -10.18
C VAL A 218 -3.43 -8.96 -10.28
N GLU A 219 -2.44 -9.84 -10.29
CA GLU A 219 -2.65 -11.29 -10.24
C GLU A 219 -2.94 -11.74 -8.79
N GLY A 220 -3.59 -12.90 -8.64
CA GLY A 220 -3.88 -13.48 -7.32
C GLY A 220 -4.91 -12.69 -6.50
N VAL A 221 -5.81 -11.95 -7.14
CA VAL A 221 -6.93 -11.22 -6.49
C VAL A 221 -7.75 -12.13 -5.60
N ASP A 222 -7.93 -13.39 -6.00
CA ASP A 222 -8.72 -14.38 -5.26
C ASP A 222 -7.90 -15.18 -4.24
N THR A 223 -6.59 -15.00 -4.14
CA THR A 223 -5.74 -15.89 -3.35
C THR A 223 -4.79 -15.15 -2.41
N ARG A 224 -4.49 -13.88 -2.67
CA ARG A 224 -3.47 -13.14 -1.93
C ARG A 224 -4.02 -12.36 -0.75
N LEU A 225 -3.18 -12.25 0.28
CA LEU A 225 -3.29 -11.27 1.35
C LEU A 225 -2.05 -10.37 1.32
N THR A 226 -2.27 -9.07 1.51
CA THR A 226 -1.22 -8.06 1.65
C THR A 226 -1.21 -7.56 3.09
N LEU A 227 -0.07 -7.66 3.75
CA LEU A 227 0.15 -7.19 5.11
C LEU A 227 1.06 -5.97 5.08
N LEU A 228 0.69 -4.95 5.83
CA LEU A 228 1.50 -3.76 6.06
C LEU A 228 1.88 -3.71 7.55
N TRP A 229 3.16 -3.91 7.85
CA TRP A 229 3.71 -3.90 9.20
C TRP A 229 4.31 -2.53 9.50
N PHE A 230 3.67 -1.76 10.38
CA PHE A 230 4.11 -0.40 10.73
C PHE A 230 5.11 -0.41 11.88
N LEU A 231 6.34 0.03 11.61
CA LEU A 231 7.47 -0.11 12.53
C LEU A 231 7.83 1.20 13.24
N GLN A 232 8.06 1.12 14.55
CA GLN A 232 8.59 2.23 15.35
C GLN A 232 10.11 2.40 15.20
N GLU A 233 10.77 1.45 14.54
CA GLU A 233 12.21 1.44 14.28
C GLU A 233 12.50 1.38 12.78
N ASP A 234 13.75 1.66 12.39
CA ASP A 234 14.16 1.48 11.00
C ASP A 234 14.17 -0.02 10.69
N PRO A 235 13.65 -0.48 9.55
CA PRO A 235 13.63 -1.90 9.22
C PRO A 235 15.02 -2.54 9.24
N ARG A 236 16.08 -1.78 8.91
CA ARG A 236 17.47 -2.28 8.88
C ARG A 236 17.97 -2.70 10.27
N ASP A 237 17.55 -1.99 11.30
CA ASP A 237 18.00 -2.22 12.68
C ASP A 237 17.38 -3.50 13.28
N CYS A 238 16.26 -3.98 12.71
CA CYS A 238 15.44 -5.03 13.28
C CYS A 238 15.14 -6.20 12.33
N TRP A 239 15.68 -6.17 11.10
CA TRP A 239 15.33 -7.09 10.02
C TRP A 239 15.56 -8.56 10.40
N ASP A 240 16.79 -8.89 10.80
CA ASP A 240 17.18 -10.27 11.10
C ASP A 240 16.36 -10.87 12.24
N ALA A 241 16.08 -10.08 13.27
CA ALA A 241 15.33 -10.53 14.44
C ALA A 241 13.83 -10.73 14.17
N HIS A 242 13.21 -9.90 13.32
CA HIS A 242 11.74 -9.82 13.22
C HIS A 242 11.15 -10.13 11.84
N PHE A 243 11.95 -10.10 10.78
CA PHE A 243 11.45 -10.20 9.42
C PHE A 243 12.14 -11.28 8.59
N THR A 244 13.19 -11.95 9.08
CA THR A 244 13.67 -13.19 8.44
C THR A 244 12.79 -14.38 8.80
N GLY A 245 12.65 -15.35 7.89
CA GLY A 245 11.95 -16.61 8.12
C GLY A 245 10.42 -16.56 8.13
N LEU A 246 9.80 -15.43 7.78
CA LEU A 246 8.32 -15.37 7.67
C LEU A 246 7.77 -16.31 6.58
N ASP A 247 8.56 -16.54 5.53
CA ASP A 247 8.25 -17.52 4.48
C ASP A 247 8.21 -18.94 5.02
N ALA A 248 9.23 -19.36 5.78
CA ALA A 248 9.25 -20.68 6.42
C ALA A 248 8.06 -20.88 7.35
N MET A 249 7.71 -19.87 8.16
CA MET A 249 6.56 -19.96 9.09
C MET A 249 5.22 -20.10 8.35
N VAL A 250 5.05 -19.42 7.22
CA VAL A 250 3.86 -19.54 6.39
C VAL A 250 3.83 -20.90 5.68
N GLU A 251 4.95 -21.37 5.16
CA GLU A 251 5.06 -22.70 4.53
C GLU A 251 4.76 -23.83 5.55
N GLU A 252 5.31 -23.75 6.76
CA GLU A 252 5.06 -24.71 7.86
C GLU A 252 3.59 -24.76 8.28
N SER A 253 2.84 -23.65 8.12
CA SER A 253 1.40 -23.63 8.37
C SER A 253 0.62 -24.43 7.31
N GLY A 254 1.19 -24.62 6.12
CA GLY A 254 0.54 -25.25 4.96
C GLY A 254 -0.53 -24.39 4.26
N LEU A 255 -0.74 -23.14 4.73
CA LEU A 255 -1.86 -22.27 4.31
C LEU A 255 -1.53 -21.37 3.11
N GLY A 256 -0.26 -21.22 2.74
CA GLY A 256 0.14 -20.40 1.60
C GLY A 256 1.64 -20.34 1.41
N ARG A 257 2.07 -19.41 0.56
CA ARG A 257 3.48 -19.11 0.26
C ARG A 257 3.70 -17.61 0.32
N VAL A 258 4.81 -17.17 0.91
CA VAL A 258 5.22 -15.76 0.85
C VAL A 258 5.71 -15.44 -0.56
N GLU A 259 5.13 -14.43 -1.18
CA GLU A 259 5.52 -13.94 -2.49
C GLU A 259 6.38 -12.68 -2.42
N LEU A 260 6.32 -11.90 -1.34
CA LEU A 260 7.20 -10.76 -1.14
C LEU A 260 7.25 -10.39 0.34
N VAL A 261 8.42 -10.07 0.85
CA VAL A 261 8.66 -9.36 2.11
C VAL A 261 9.63 -8.24 1.79
N ALA A 262 9.16 -7.00 1.90
CA ALA A 262 9.87 -5.82 1.43
C ALA A 262 9.84 -4.67 2.43
N PRO A 263 11.00 -4.21 2.93
CA PRO A 263 11.07 -3.07 3.83
C PRO A 263 11.14 -1.74 3.07
N PHE A 264 10.60 -0.71 3.70
CA PHE A 264 10.63 0.68 3.27
C PHE A 264 10.79 1.59 4.49
N ILE A 265 11.33 2.79 4.25
CA ILE A 265 11.37 3.91 5.18
C ILE A 265 10.51 5.05 4.64
N PRO A 266 9.99 5.97 5.47
CA PRO A 266 9.17 7.07 4.96
C PRO A 266 10.00 8.02 4.09
N THR A 267 9.39 8.55 3.01
CA THR A 267 9.97 9.72 2.35
C THR A 267 9.84 10.96 3.24
N VAL A 268 10.61 12.00 2.94
CA VAL A 268 10.42 13.32 3.56
C VAL A 268 9.73 14.22 2.52
N PRO A 269 8.47 14.61 2.75
CA PRO A 269 7.68 15.33 1.75
C PRO A 269 8.37 16.60 1.25
N GLY A 270 8.26 16.85 -0.06
CA GLY A 270 8.86 18.01 -0.73
C GLY A 270 10.39 17.97 -0.87
N THR A 271 11.05 16.88 -0.47
CA THR A 271 12.51 16.73 -0.59
C THR A 271 12.90 15.62 -1.57
N ASP A 272 14.18 15.61 -1.92
CA ASP A 272 14.81 14.56 -2.73
C ASP A 272 15.66 13.60 -1.88
N LEU A 273 15.40 13.58 -0.57
CA LEU A 273 16.09 12.67 0.34
C LEU A 273 15.90 11.22 -0.15
N TYR A 274 17.02 10.50 -0.28
CA TYR A 274 17.16 9.12 -0.78
C TYR A 274 17.13 8.92 -2.30
N VAL A 275 16.82 9.93 -3.12
CA VAL A 275 16.78 9.77 -4.59
C VAL A 275 18.12 9.30 -5.15
N ASP A 276 19.22 9.77 -4.56
CA ASP A 276 20.60 9.40 -4.91
C ASP A 276 21.03 8.01 -4.38
N GLN A 277 20.18 7.32 -3.61
CA GLN A 277 20.45 6.02 -2.98
C GLN A 277 19.63 4.88 -3.60
N LEU A 278 18.94 5.13 -4.72
CA LEU A 278 18.02 4.18 -5.36
C LEU A 278 18.68 3.22 -6.35
N ARG A 279 19.97 3.39 -6.65
CA ARG A 279 20.69 2.62 -7.66
C ARG A 279 21.95 2.00 -7.10
#